data_AF-A0AAV9G9H0-F1
#
_entry.id   AF-A0AAV9G9H0-F1
#
_cell.length_a   1.000
_cell.length_b   1.000
_cell.length_c   1.000
_cell.angle_alpha   90.00
_cell.angle_beta   90.00
_cell.angle_gamma   90.00
#
_symmetry.space_group_name_H-M   'P 1'
#
loop_
_entity.id
_entity.type
_entity.pdbx_description
1 polymer ?
#
loop_
_entity_poly.entity_id
_entity_poly.type
_entity_poly.pdbx_seq_one_letter_code
_entity_poly.pdbx_strand_id
1 'polypeptide(L)'
;MAHPAPHASAAIGESTETPTSSVPEAVSSSPVPGQVDATREDQTSSPSEREPLHIKLLPPDILLEIGDQLRQNPESILAFALTCKDFYQSDLLQRMGMAAGSPLRGQQLHAFLLLLEKDPSIGNQWYYCMECCVLHPFTPESDTRSPWSGIVDQMTPKFCLRSFRYKLTYNHARLVMNRHLYGAPCGLSLDSLNVPPTRVPSESTTESPEWEESWCAKVIDNELFLRATRTISSHDGNHRSLRRFLNSPGYWWCNFTILAMDRLFREPLFADRPPFPLFFECRDVRCSCRWCPTEWYTTIEWKESPGGSQSRGPSSSSEKQKGQFAWFITVVSYHRLGTCRSFRDWNWAVMTDAMAPFHLDDMRAAEHEERIRALGSVRDIWRAAVAAESQ
;
A
#
# COMPACT_ATOMS: atom_id res chain seq x y z
N MET A 1 9.64 40.90 27.27
CA MET A 1 8.36 40.15 27.29
C MET A 1 8.71 38.68 27.31
N ALA A 2 8.71 38.10 28.51
CA ALA A 2 9.13 36.72 28.76
C ALA A 2 7.88 35.83 28.83
N HIS A 3 7.84 34.80 27.99
CA HIS A 3 6.82 33.76 28.05
C HIS A 3 7.24 32.67 29.07
N PRO A 4 6.35 32.21 29.95
CA PRO A 4 6.66 31.11 30.87
C PRO A 4 6.42 29.75 30.21
N ALA A 5 7.23 28.77 30.62
CA ALA A 5 7.15 27.36 30.26
C ALA A 5 5.90 26.67 30.87
N PRO A 6 5.37 25.60 30.25
CA PRO A 6 4.31 24.80 30.85
C PRO A 6 4.87 23.66 31.72
N HIS A 7 4.15 23.46 32.82
CA HIS A 7 4.35 22.48 33.87
C HIS A 7 4.18 21.03 33.40
N ALA A 8 5.03 20.16 33.95
CA ALA A 8 4.89 18.71 33.94
C ALA A 8 3.75 18.26 34.86
N SER A 9 2.99 17.25 34.43
CA SER A 9 2.13 16.43 35.29
C SER A 9 1.99 15.04 34.65
N ALA A 10 2.68 14.06 35.24
CA ALA A 10 2.42 12.65 35.03
C ALA A 10 2.49 11.99 36.42
N ALA A 11 1.34 11.56 36.91
CA ALA A 11 1.24 10.66 38.05
C ALA A 11 0.54 9.39 37.57
N ILE A 12 1.19 8.29 37.94
CA ILE A 12 0.98 6.91 37.51
C ILE A 12 -0.23 6.35 38.26
N GLY A 13 -1.14 5.71 37.53
CA GLY A 13 -2.27 4.96 38.07
C GLY A 13 -2.18 3.51 37.62
N GLU A 14 -2.01 2.61 38.59
CA GLU A 14 -1.82 1.18 38.47
C GLU A 14 -3.10 0.41 38.06
N SER A 15 -2.87 -0.69 37.34
CA SER A 15 -3.44 -2.03 37.49
C SER A 15 -4.95 -2.23 37.61
N THR A 16 -5.54 -3.04 36.71
CA THR A 16 -6.39 -4.17 37.10
C THR A 16 -6.64 -5.17 35.95
N GLU A 17 -6.06 -6.36 36.11
CA GLU A 17 -6.68 -7.69 36.00
C GLU A 17 -7.50 -8.07 34.75
N THR A 18 -6.93 -9.02 33.99
CA THR A 18 -7.61 -9.86 33.00
C THR A 18 -8.11 -11.15 33.67
N PRO A 19 -9.34 -11.62 33.38
CA PRO A 19 -9.75 -12.98 33.73
C PRO A 19 -9.63 -13.93 32.53
N THR A 20 -8.85 -14.98 32.74
CA THR A 20 -8.84 -16.28 32.05
C THR A 20 -10.07 -17.11 32.45
N SER A 21 -10.78 -17.71 31.48
CA SER A 21 -11.61 -18.92 31.68
C SER A 21 -12.06 -19.44 30.30
N SER A 22 -11.45 -20.51 29.78
CA SER A 22 -11.84 -21.93 29.95
C SER A 22 -12.72 -22.44 28.79
N VAL A 23 -12.09 -23.20 27.89
CA VAL A 23 -12.72 -24.03 26.85
C VAL A 23 -12.76 -25.47 27.35
N PRO A 24 -13.85 -26.24 27.18
CA PRO A 24 -13.82 -27.67 27.38
C PRO A 24 -13.57 -28.45 26.07
N GLU A 25 -12.70 -29.45 26.19
CA GLU A 25 -12.62 -30.69 25.40
C GLU A 25 -14.00 -31.41 25.44
N ALA A 26 -14.40 -32.37 24.59
CA ALA A 26 -13.71 -33.41 23.83
C ALA A 26 -14.71 -34.01 22.81
N VAL A 27 -14.38 -35.20 22.26
CA VAL A 27 -15.15 -36.16 21.41
C VAL A 27 -14.71 -36.10 19.94
N SER A 28 -14.35 -37.17 19.24
CA SER A 28 -14.07 -38.57 19.55
C SER A 28 -13.47 -39.20 18.26
N SER A 29 -12.60 -40.16 18.47
CA SER A 29 -11.85 -40.98 17.52
C SER A 29 -12.68 -41.81 16.53
N SER A 30 -12.12 -42.03 15.33
CA SER A 30 -12.20 -43.32 14.62
C SER A 30 -10.96 -43.53 13.73
N PRO A 31 -10.41 -44.76 13.66
CA PRO A 31 -9.16 -45.06 12.96
C PRO A 31 -9.42 -45.52 11.51
N VAL A 32 -8.57 -45.09 10.58
CA VAL A 32 -8.49 -45.66 9.22
C VAL A 32 -7.10 -46.29 9.06
N PRO A 33 -7.01 -47.59 8.74
CA PRO A 33 -5.75 -48.26 8.41
C PRO A 33 -5.47 -48.13 6.92
N GLY A 34 -4.26 -47.68 6.56
CA GLY A 34 -3.86 -47.48 5.17
C GLY A 34 -2.39 -47.07 5.06
N GLN A 35 -1.54 -47.92 5.63
CA GLN A 35 -0.08 -47.82 5.58
C GLN A 35 0.39 -48.14 4.16
N VAL A 36 0.97 -47.15 3.46
CA VAL A 36 1.78 -47.38 2.25
C VAL A 36 3.09 -46.64 2.47
N ASP A 37 4.13 -47.42 2.77
CA ASP A 37 5.52 -46.99 2.85
C ASP A 37 5.96 -46.40 1.50
N ALA A 38 6.27 -45.10 1.52
CA ALA A 38 7.09 -44.46 0.50
C ALA A 38 8.13 -43.60 1.23
N THR A 39 9.19 -44.26 1.70
CA THR A 39 10.47 -43.64 2.07
C THR A 39 11.07 -42.96 0.84
N ARG A 40 10.64 -41.73 0.58
CA ARG A 40 11.33 -40.82 -0.33
C ARG A 40 12.20 -39.93 0.54
N GLU A 41 13.48 -40.26 0.58
CA GLU A 41 14.54 -39.42 1.14
C GLU A 41 14.52 -38.06 0.42
N ASP A 42 13.84 -37.10 1.02
CA ASP A 42 13.92 -35.71 0.62
C ASP A 42 15.21 -35.16 1.21
N GLN A 43 16.33 -35.41 0.51
CA GLN A 43 17.59 -34.73 0.75
C GLN A 43 17.43 -33.28 0.29
N THR A 44 16.72 -32.48 1.08
CA THR A 44 16.79 -31.02 1.05
C THR A 44 18.17 -30.66 1.62
N SER A 45 19.21 -30.83 0.80
CA SER A 45 20.53 -30.29 1.10
C SER A 45 20.37 -28.78 1.26
N SER A 46 20.34 -28.32 2.50
CA SER A 46 20.44 -26.92 2.83
C SER A 46 21.64 -26.35 2.05
N PRO A 47 21.49 -25.22 1.35
CA PRO A 47 22.60 -24.61 0.66
C PRO A 47 23.68 -24.34 1.71
N SER A 48 24.77 -25.11 1.62
CA SER A 48 25.98 -24.87 2.40
C SER A 48 26.27 -23.38 2.31
N GLU A 49 26.19 -22.69 3.46
CA GLU A 49 26.63 -21.32 3.63
C GLU A 49 28.09 -21.28 3.19
N ARG A 50 28.33 -20.95 1.92
CA ARG A 50 29.68 -20.69 1.44
C ARG A 50 30.13 -19.45 2.17
N GLU A 51 31.17 -19.60 2.99
CA GLU A 51 31.82 -18.46 3.62
C GLU A 51 32.08 -17.38 2.56
N PRO A 52 31.66 -16.13 2.80
CA PRO A 52 31.83 -15.07 1.83
C PRO A 52 33.32 -14.89 1.54
N LEU A 53 33.70 -14.97 0.26
CA LEU A 53 35.05 -14.69 -0.19
C LEU A 53 35.44 -13.29 0.29
N HIS A 54 36.37 -13.22 1.24
CA HIS A 54 36.87 -11.95 1.74
C HIS A 54 37.67 -11.25 0.64
N ILE A 55 37.14 -10.14 0.12
CA ILE A 55 37.80 -9.32 -0.91
C ILE A 55 39.24 -8.93 -0.56
N LYS A 56 39.55 -8.88 0.74
CA LYS A 56 40.90 -8.64 1.29
C LYS A 56 41.92 -9.73 0.93
N LEU A 57 41.45 -10.92 0.55
CA LEU A 57 42.29 -12.05 0.15
C LEU A 57 42.59 -12.02 -1.35
N LEU A 58 41.93 -11.16 -2.13
CA LEU A 58 42.22 -11.03 -3.55
C LEU A 58 43.57 -10.33 -3.75
N PRO A 59 44.43 -10.82 -4.67
CA PRO A 59 45.65 -10.12 -5.03
C PRO A 59 45.36 -8.70 -5.55
N PRO A 60 46.24 -7.72 -5.29
CA PRO A 60 46.06 -6.34 -5.77
C PRO A 60 45.82 -6.23 -7.27
N ASP A 61 46.45 -7.08 -8.09
CA ASP A 61 46.29 -7.10 -9.55
C ASP A 61 44.85 -7.45 -9.97
N ILE A 62 44.19 -8.34 -9.23
CA ILE A 62 42.78 -8.68 -9.47
C ILE A 62 41.87 -7.51 -9.08
N LEU A 63 42.17 -6.82 -7.98
CA LEU A 63 41.41 -5.63 -7.57
C LEU A 63 41.57 -4.48 -8.57
N LEU A 64 42.77 -4.33 -9.16
CA LEU A 64 43.05 -3.38 -10.24
C LEU A 64 42.28 -3.73 -11.50
N GLU A 65 42.30 -4.99 -11.92
CA GLU A 65 41.57 -5.47 -13.09
C GLU A 65 40.05 -5.26 -12.94
N ILE A 66 39.49 -5.55 -11.75
CA ILE A 66 38.08 -5.24 -11.44
C ILE A 66 37.84 -3.73 -11.54
N GLY A 67 38.71 -2.91 -10.95
CA GLY A 67 38.63 -1.45 -11.03
C GLY A 67 38.64 -0.93 -12.46
N ASP A 68 39.48 -1.50 -13.32
CA ASP A 68 39.59 -1.14 -14.74
C ASP A 68 38.33 -1.51 -15.53
N GLN A 69 37.72 -2.66 -15.23
CA GLN A 69 36.42 -3.05 -15.81
C GLN A 69 35.27 -2.15 -15.35
N LEU A 70 35.34 -1.64 -14.11
CA LEU A 70 34.35 -0.71 -13.56
C LEU A 70 34.56 0.74 -13.98
N ARG A 71 35.66 1.08 -14.67
CA ARG A 71 36.07 2.46 -15.00
C ARG A 71 35.01 3.27 -15.75
N GLN A 72 34.14 2.58 -16.51
CA GLN A 72 33.06 3.22 -17.26
C GLN A 72 31.90 3.70 -16.37
N ASN A 73 31.79 3.17 -15.15
CA ASN A 73 30.71 3.44 -14.20
C ASN A 73 31.29 3.93 -12.86
N PRO A 74 31.54 5.24 -12.70
CA PRO A 74 32.22 5.79 -11.52
C PRO A 74 31.50 5.47 -10.19
N GLU A 75 30.17 5.35 -10.21
CA GLU A 75 29.38 4.88 -9.08
C GLU A 75 29.72 3.45 -8.66
N SER A 76 30.04 2.57 -9.61
CA SER A 76 30.40 1.18 -9.35
C SER A 76 31.80 1.08 -8.77
N ILE A 77 32.73 1.93 -9.22
CA ILE A 77 34.06 2.06 -8.61
C ILE A 77 33.95 2.50 -7.15
N LEU A 78 33.11 3.48 -6.85
CA LEU A 78 32.93 3.92 -5.47
C LEU A 78 32.26 2.86 -4.60
N ALA A 79 31.25 2.18 -5.11
CA ALA A 79 30.62 1.07 -4.40
C ALA A 79 31.64 -0.04 -4.11
N PHE A 80 32.46 -0.40 -5.12
CA PHE A 80 33.56 -1.34 -4.97
C PHE A 80 34.56 -0.86 -3.92
N ALA A 81 34.92 0.41 -3.93
CA ALA A 81 35.89 0.96 -2.99
C ALA A 81 35.39 0.93 -1.54
N LEU A 82 34.09 1.09 -1.31
CA LEU A 82 33.50 0.99 0.04
C LEU A 82 33.55 -0.42 0.64
N THR A 83 33.73 -1.46 -0.17
CA THR A 83 33.86 -2.84 0.34
C THR A 83 35.16 -3.06 1.13
N CYS A 84 36.17 -2.20 0.96
CA CYS A 84 37.46 -2.31 1.63
C CYS A 84 38.01 -0.93 2.00
N LYS A 85 38.10 -0.64 3.32
CA LYS A 85 38.66 0.61 3.84
C LYS A 85 40.05 0.92 3.27
N ASP A 86 40.91 -0.10 3.15
CA ASP A 86 42.28 0.07 2.63
C ASP A 86 42.27 0.44 1.14
N PHE A 87 41.34 -0.14 0.37
CA PHE A 87 41.16 0.22 -1.03
C PHE A 87 40.60 1.65 -1.19
N TYR A 88 39.59 2.03 -0.38
CA TYR A 88 39.07 3.39 -0.36
C TYR A 88 40.14 4.43 -0.02
N GLN A 89 41.08 4.10 0.87
CA GLN A 89 42.18 4.97 1.26
C GLN A 89 43.37 4.95 0.30
N SER A 90 43.40 4.02 -0.66
CA SER A 90 44.53 3.88 -1.59
C SER A 90 44.49 4.94 -2.70
N ASP A 91 45.67 5.28 -3.23
CA ASP A 91 45.83 6.12 -4.44
C ASP A 91 45.19 5.51 -5.70
N LEU A 92 44.68 4.29 -5.61
CA LEU A 92 44.07 3.55 -6.70
C LEU A 92 42.79 4.24 -7.20
N LEU A 93 42.00 4.85 -6.31
CA LEU A 93 40.88 5.72 -6.70
C LEU A 93 41.35 6.91 -7.56
N GLN A 94 42.46 7.55 -7.19
CA GLN A 94 43.04 8.64 -7.98
C GLN A 94 43.51 8.15 -9.34
N ARG A 95 44.16 6.97 -9.40
CA ARG A 95 44.62 6.35 -10.65
C ARG A 95 43.48 5.97 -11.58
N MET A 96 42.31 5.64 -11.03
CA MET A 96 41.09 5.38 -11.81
C MET A 96 40.38 6.65 -12.29
N GLY A 97 40.98 7.83 -12.09
CA GLY A 97 40.45 9.11 -12.58
C GLY A 97 39.39 9.74 -11.67
N MET A 98 39.14 9.15 -10.50
CA MET A 98 38.31 9.76 -9.46
C MET A 98 39.23 10.66 -8.63
N ALA A 99 39.26 11.96 -8.95
CA ALA A 99 39.98 12.91 -8.11
C ALA A 99 39.49 12.75 -6.67
N ALA A 100 40.38 12.36 -5.76
CA ALA A 100 40.05 12.14 -4.36
C ALA A 100 39.38 13.40 -3.81
N GLY A 101 38.11 13.26 -3.40
CA GLY A 101 37.32 14.38 -2.89
C GLY A 101 36.47 15.14 -3.93
N SER A 102 36.44 14.73 -5.21
CA SER A 102 35.39 15.21 -6.11
C SER A 102 34.03 14.63 -5.67
N PRO A 103 33.08 15.46 -5.20
CA PRO A 103 31.80 14.94 -4.76
C PRO A 103 31.04 14.40 -5.97
N LEU A 104 30.48 13.20 -5.85
CA LEU A 104 29.49 12.74 -6.82
C LEU A 104 28.35 13.75 -6.89
N ARG A 105 27.90 14.08 -8.11
CA ARG A 105 26.80 15.02 -8.34
C ARG A 105 25.80 14.45 -9.33
N GLY A 106 24.56 14.93 -9.21
CA GLY A 106 23.49 14.61 -10.14
C GLY A 106 23.27 13.11 -10.30
N GLN A 107 23.32 12.65 -11.55
CA GLN A 107 23.00 11.26 -11.91
C GLN A 107 23.97 10.23 -11.32
N GLN A 108 25.25 10.57 -11.16
CA GLN A 108 26.24 9.65 -10.59
C GLN A 108 25.99 9.41 -9.10
N LEU A 109 25.67 10.47 -8.35
CA LEU A 109 25.28 10.35 -6.95
C LEU A 109 24.01 9.50 -6.81
N HIS A 110 23.02 9.75 -7.66
CA HIS A 110 21.79 8.96 -7.69
C HIS A 110 22.07 7.46 -7.95
N ALA A 111 22.84 7.14 -8.98
CA ALA A 111 23.19 5.77 -9.32
C ALA A 111 23.97 5.08 -8.18
N PHE A 112 24.90 5.79 -7.56
CA PHE A 112 25.64 5.31 -6.39
C PHE A 112 24.76 5.01 -5.19
N LEU A 113 23.86 5.92 -4.80
CA LEU A 113 22.95 5.70 -3.67
C LEU A 113 21.97 4.54 -3.93
N LEU A 114 21.57 4.33 -5.18
CA LEU A 114 20.79 3.14 -5.57
C LEU A 114 21.59 1.84 -5.45
N LEU A 115 22.89 1.86 -5.72
CA LEU A 115 23.75 0.69 -5.49
C LEU A 115 23.84 0.37 -4.00
N LEU A 116 24.00 1.39 -3.14
CA LEU A 116 24.03 1.21 -1.69
C LEU A 116 22.70 0.69 -1.12
N GLU A 117 21.56 1.17 -1.63
CA GLU A 117 20.23 0.66 -1.25
C GLU A 117 20.06 -0.84 -1.59
N LYS A 118 20.68 -1.33 -2.66
CA LYS A 118 20.61 -2.74 -3.08
C LYS A 118 21.48 -3.67 -2.23
N ASP A 119 22.52 -3.14 -1.60
CA ASP A 119 23.46 -3.93 -0.81
C ASP A 119 22.77 -4.45 0.47
N PRO A 120 22.65 -5.76 0.71
CA PRO A 120 21.96 -6.28 1.90
C PRO A 120 22.54 -5.83 3.25
N SER A 121 23.81 -5.43 3.29
CA SER A 121 24.47 -4.94 4.52
C SER A 121 24.12 -3.49 4.85
N ILE A 122 23.70 -2.70 3.86
CA ILE A 122 23.33 -1.28 4.00
C ILE A 122 21.81 -1.12 3.81
N GLY A 123 21.25 -1.69 2.75
CA GLY A 123 19.83 -1.66 2.39
C GLY A 123 18.88 -2.26 3.42
N ASN A 124 19.39 -3.00 4.41
CA ASN A 124 18.60 -3.52 5.52
C ASN A 124 18.16 -2.46 6.55
N GLN A 125 18.80 -1.30 6.53
CA GLN A 125 18.53 -0.21 7.47
C GLN A 125 18.34 1.12 6.75
N TRP A 126 18.72 1.21 5.46
CA TRP A 126 18.73 2.45 4.71
C TRP A 126 17.98 2.29 3.38
N TYR A 127 17.25 3.32 2.98
CA TYR A 127 16.63 3.38 1.65
C TYR A 127 16.91 4.71 0.96
N TYR A 128 16.94 4.70 -0.36
CA TYR A 128 17.19 5.90 -1.15
C TYR A 128 15.90 6.69 -1.37
N CYS A 129 15.86 7.92 -0.85
CA CYS A 129 14.77 8.85 -1.12
C CYS A 129 15.11 9.71 -2.35
N MET A 130 14.27 9.62 -3.38
CA MET A 130 14.52 10.31 -4.63
C MET A 130 14.27 11.83 -4.57
N GLU A 131 13.56 12.32 -3.57
CA GLU A 131 13.24 13.75 -3.45
C GLU A 131 14.41 14.55 -2.90
N CYS A 132 14.96 14.09 -1.77
CA CYS A 132 16.12 14.73 -1.16
C CYS A 132 17.45 14.23 -1.73
N CYS A 133 17.45 13.12 -2.48
CA CYS A 133 18.64 12.44 -2.95
C CYS A 133 19.58 11.98 -1.81
N VAL A 134 19.01 11.46 -0.72
CA VAL A 134 19.74 10.97 0.47
C VAL A 134 19.26 9.58 0.87
N LEU A 135 20.12 8.80 1.54
CA LEU A 135 19.76 7.56 2.21
C LEU A 135 19.12 7.87 3.56
N HIS A 136 17.87 7.45 3.75
CA HIS A 136 17.18 7.58 5.02
C HIS A 136 17.19 6.27 5.79
N PRO A 137 17.34 6.33 7.13
CA PRO A 137 17.18 5.13 7.93
C PRO A 137 15.71 4.70 7.93
N PHE A 138 15.46 3.41 8.01
CA PHE A 138 14.16 2.84 8.30
C PHE A 138 14.29 1.65 9.25
N THR A 139 13.21 1.35 9.97
CA THR A 139 13.13 0.15 10.80
C THR A 139 12.06 -0.79 10.23
N PRO A 140 12.36 -2.08 9.97
CA PRO A 140 11.38 -3.02 9.43
C PRO A 140 10.13 -3.20 10.33
N GLU A 141 10.31 -2.95 11.63
CA GLU A 141 9.28 -3.05 12.68
C GLU A 141 8.42 -1.78 12.81
N SER A 142 8.76 -0.71 12.08
CA SER A 142 7.94 0.50 12.11
C SER A 142 6.54 0.18 11.60
N ASP A 143 5.59 0.14 12.53
CA ASP A 143 4.19 -0.01 12.19
C ASP A 143 3.79 1.15 11.29
N THR A 144 3.34 0.84 10.07
CA THR A 144 2.75 1.78 9.11
C THR A 144 1.64 2.65 9.70
N ARG A 145 1.06 2.24 10.84
CA ARG A 145 0.04 3.01 11.56
C ARG A 145 0.61 4.19 12.35
N SER A 146 1.91 4.19 12.63
CA SER A 146 2.58 5.36 13.21
C SER A 146 2.99 6.30 12.08
N PRO A 147 2.47 7.53 12.03
CA PRO A 147 2.86 8.47 11.01
C PRO A 147 4.36 8.71 11.18
N TRP A 148 5.10 8.63 10.07
CA TRP A 148 6.45 9.17 9.94
C TRP A 148 6.42 10.71 10.07
N SER A 149 5.81 11.21 11.15
CA SER A 149 5.41 12.58 11.45
C SER A 149 6.60 13.52 11.68
N GLY A 150 7.83 13.01 11.56
CA GLY A 150 9.03 13.76 11.83
C GLY A 150 9.32 14.84 10.78
N ILE A 151 9.69 14.45 9.55
CA ILE A 151 10.39 15.40 8.66
C ILE A 151 10.11 15.18 7.15
N VAL A 152 9.81 13.95 6.72
CA VAL A 152 9.71 13.62 5.26
C VAL A 152 8.25 13.62 4.77
N ASP A 153 7.28 13.71 5.68
CA ASP A 153 5.87 13.53 5.35
C ASP A 153 5.20 14.77 4.71
N GLN A 154 5.88 15.91 4.60
CA GLN A 154 5.26 17.12 4.02
C GLN A 154 5.54 17.32 2.53
N MET A 155 6.63 16.75 2.00
CA MET A 155 7.06 17.02 0.60
C MET A 155 6.81 15.86 -0.36
N THR A 156 6.49 14.68 0.15
CA THR A 156 6.34 13.49 -0.70
C THR A 156 4.98 13.46 -1.40
N PRO A 157 4.92 13.16 -2.72
CA PRO A 157 3.68 12.79 -3.39
C PRO A 157 3.03 11.64 -2.65
N LYS A 158 1.86 11.90 -2.05
CA LYS A 158 1.10 10.89 -1.34
C LYS A 158 0.08 10.28 -2.28
N PHE A 159 0.04 8.95 -2.31
CA PHE A 159 -1.15 8.25 -2.74
C PHE A 159 -2.17 8.37 -1.60
N CYS A 160 -2.95 9.44 -1.67
CA CYS A 160 -4.08 9.67 -0.81
C CYS A 160 -5.33 9.35 -1.62
N LEU A 161 -5.76 8.09 -1.64
CA LEU A 161 -7.20 7.90 -1.76
C LEU A 161 -7.77 8.56 -0.51
N ARG A 162 -8.51 9.66 -0.69
CA ARG A 162 -9.00 10.54 0.38
C ARG A 162 -9.93 9.87 1.42
N SER A 163 -9.84 8.54 1.59
CA SER A 163 -10.10 7.93 2.88
C SER A 163 -9.23 8.61 3.94
N PHE A 164 -9.87 9.12 4.98
CA PHE A 164 -9.20 9.83 6.08
C PHE A 164 -8.16 8.97 6.80
N ARG A 165 -8.17 7.64 6.61
CA ARG A 165 -7.38 6.70 7.41
C ARG A 165 -6.26 5.99 6.68
N TYR A 166 -6.41 5.72 5.39
CA TYR A 166 -5.35 5.06 4.63
C TYR A 166 -4.49 6.08 3.87
N LYS A 167 -3.22 6.21 4.26
CA LYS A 167 -2.25 7.08 3.61
C LYS A 167 -1.05 6.24 3.19
N LEU A 168 -0.89 6.05 1.89
CA LEU A 168 0.29 5.39 1.34
C LEU A 168 1.21 6.45 0.75
N THR A 169 2.41 6.58 1.31
CA THR A 169 3.43 7.45 0.72
C THR A 169 4.29 6.66 -0.27
N TYR A 170 4.96 7.38 -1.18
CA TYR A 170 5.88 6.77 -2.12
C TYR A 170 6.97 5.95 -1.43
N ASN A 171 7.48 6.43 -0.30
CA ASN A 171 8.54 5.76 0.45
C ASN A 171 8.07 4.41 1.01
N HIS A 172 6.82 4.29 1.47
CA HIS A 172 6.26 3.00 1.92
C HIS A 172 6.18 1.99 0.78
N ALA A 173 5.64 2.41 -0.36
CA ALA A 173 5.54 1.57 -1.54
C ALA A 173 6.93 1.14 -2.03
N ARG A 174 7.90 2.07 -2.05
CA ARG A 174 9.30 1.78 -2.39
C ARG A 174 9.91 0.76 -1.44
N LEU A 175 9.74 0.92 -0.13
CA LEU A 175 10.30 -0.01 0.86
C LEU A 175 9.69 -1.41 0.73
N VAL A 176 8.40 -1.54 0.49
CA VAL A 176 7.77 -2.84 0.20
C VAL A 176 8.36 -3.48 -1.05
N MET A 177 8.56 -2.68 -2.11
CA MET A 177 9.20 -3.16 -3.33
C MET A 177 10.69 -3.45 -3.16
N ASN A 178 11.42 -2.73 -2.31
CA ASN A 178 12.81 -3.07 -1.97
C ASN A 178 12.88 -4.43 -1.29
N ARG A 179 11.97 -4.73 -0.34
CA ARG A 179 11.90 -6.05 0.28
C ARG A 179 11.64 -7.16 -0.74
N HIS A 180 10.71 -6.93 -1.67
CA HIS A 180 10.42 -7.87 -2.75
C HIS A 180 11.63 -8.14 -3.65
N LEU A 181 12.38 -7.10 -4.01
CA LEU A 181 13.49 -7.18 -4.97
C LEU A 181 14.82 -7.61 -4.35
N TYR A 182 15.09 -7.20 -3.11
CA TYR A 182 16.41 -7.34 -2.45
C TYR A 182 16.38 -8.26 -1.23
N GLY A 183 15.22 -8.82 -0.90
CA GLY A 183 15.03 -9.77 0.19
C GLY A 183 14.44 -9.16 1.45
N ALA A 184 14.03 -10.03 2.38
CA ALA A 184 13.32 -9.69 3.61
C ALA A 184 13.91 -8.50 4.42
N PRO A 185 15.22 -8.41 4.68
CA PRO A 185 15.73 -7.33 5.53
C PRO A 185 15.69 -5.95 4.83
N CYS A 186 15.62 -5.90 3.50
CA CYS A 186 15.81 -4.67 2.73
C CYS A 186 14.53 -3.81 2.58
N GLY A 187 13.55 -3.94 3.45
CA GLY A 187 12.33 -3.15 3.36
C GLY A 187 11.19 -3.57 4.28
N LEU A 188 10.00 -3.06 4.00
CA LEU A 188 8.78 -3.33 4.76
C LEU A 188 8.09 -4.58 4.24
N SER A 189 7.44 -5.34 5.14
CA SER A 189 6.59 -6.47 4.74
C SER A 189 5.43 -5.98 3.87
N LEU A 190 5.03 -6.78 2.87
CA LEU A 190 3.83 -6.49 2.08
C LEU A 190 2.58 -6.37 2.96
N ASP A 191 2.52 -7.16 4.04
CA ASP A 191 1.43 -7.14 5.02
C ASP A 191 1.30 -5.80 5.76
N SER A 192 2.35 -4.97 5.76
CA SER A 192 2.27 -3.63 6.34
C SER A 192 1.32 -2.72 5.56
N LEU A 193 0.99 -3.06 4.31
CA LEU A 193 0.02 -2.32 3.51
C LEU A 193 -1.42 -2.83 3.69
N ASN A 194 -1.59 -3.98 4.36
CA ASN A 194 -2.89 -4.59 4.58
C ASN A 194 -3.57 -3.92 5.77
N VAL A 195 -4.81 -3.48 5.58
CA VAL A 195 -5.63 -2.92 6.64
C VAL A 195 -6.87 -3.79 6.80
N PRO A 196 -7.06 -4.41 7.98
CA PRO A 196 -8.24 -5.22 8.22
C PRO A 196 -9.50 -4.35 8.14
N PRO A 197 -10.67 -4.96 7.91
CA PRO A 197 -11.93 -4.23 7.88
C PRO A 197 -12.10 -3.40 9.15
N THR A 198 -12.12 -2.09 8.97
CA THR A 198 -12.17 -1.13 10.06
C THR A 198 -13.40 -0.25 9.86
N ARG A 199 -14.29 -0.25 10.86
CA ARG A 199 -15.40 0.71 10.90
C ARG A 199 -14.85 2.09 11.18
N VAL A 200 -15.24 3.04 10.34
CA VAL A 200 -14.85 4.42 10.50
C VAL A 200 -16.01 5.14 11.20
N PRO A 201 -15.82 5.62 12.44
CA PRO A 201 -16.83 6.43 13.11
C PRO A 201 -17.10 7.68 12.26
N SER A 202 -18.36 8.00 12.06
CA SER A 202 -18.69 9.31 11.51
C SER A 202 -18.33 10.39 12.53
N GLU A 203 -17.42 11.29 12.15
CA GLU A 203 -17.02 12.44 12.98
C GLU A 203 -18.11 13.53 13.05
N SER A 204 -19.13 13.46 12.18
CA SER A 204 -20.13 14.52 12.07
C SER A 204 -21.53 13.95 11.97
N THR A 205 -22.32 14.17 13.02
CA THR A 205 -23.77 13.93 13.13
C THR A 205 -24.25 12.48 13.11
N THR A 206 -25.32 12.22 13.86
CA THR A 206 -26.11 10.97 13.89
C THR A 206 -26.69 10.55 12.53
N GLU A 207 -26.58 11.39 11.50
CA GLU A 207 -27.17 11.16 10.18
C GLU A 207 -26.18 10.69 9.11
N SER A 208 -24.89 10.62 9.44
CA SER A 208 -23.89 10.16 8.47
C SER A 208 -23.91 8.63 8.36
N PRO A 209 -23.83 8.09 7.14
CA PRO A 209 -23.83 6.65 6.94
C PRO A 209 -22.61 6.02 7.63
N GLU A 210 -22.82 4.81 8.14
CA GLU A 210 -21.72 3.99 8.64
C GLU A 210 -20.95 3.42 7.46
N TRP A 211 -19.63 3.42 7.56
CA TRP A 211 -18.80 2.81 6.54
C TRP A 211 -17.65 2.01 7.14
N GLU A 212 -17.31 0.95 6.41
CA GLU A 212 -16.24 0.02 6.72
C GLU A 212 -15.29 -0.03 5.53
N GLU A 213 -13.99 -0.02 5.81
CA GLU A 213 -12.95 -0.06 4.79
C GLU A 213 -11.91 -1.12 5.13
N SER A 214 -11.46 -1.86 4.12
CA SER A 214 -10.31 -2.77 4.20
C SER A 214 -9.41 -2.59 2.99
N TRP A 215 -8.13 -2.88 3.18
CA TRP A 215 -7.09 -2.80 2.16
C TRP A 215 -6.27 -4.07 2.12
N CYS A 216 -5.89 -4.49 0.93
CA CYS A 216 -4.91 -5.53 0.73
C CYS A 216 -3.96 -5.18 -0.41
N ALA A 217 -2.72 -5.62 -0.31
CA ALA A 217 -1.68 -5.38 -1.30
C ALA A 217 -1.12 -6.69 -1.86
N LYS A 218 -0.65 -6.64 -3.10
CA LYS A 218 0.04 -7.75 -3.78
C LYS A 218 1.16 -7.23 -4.67
N VAL A 219 2.22 -8.01 -4.81
CA VAL A 219 3.22 -7.79 -5.86
C VAL A 219 2.99 -8.82 -6.96
N ILE A 220 2.73 -8.36 -8.18
CA ILE A 220 2.47 -9.20 -9.36
C ILE A 220 3.38 -8.69 -10.47
N ASP A 221 4.17 -9.58 -11.08
CA ASP A 221 5.12 -9.23 -12.15
C ASP A 221 6.03 -8.02 -11.82
N ASN A 222 6.57 -7.99 -10.59
CA ASN A 222 7.41 -6.90 -10.05
C ASN A 222 6.72 -5.53 -9.98
N GLU A 223 5.39 -5.50 -9.92
CA GLU A 223 4.62 -4.29 -9.70
C GLU A 223 3.70 -4.41 -8.49
N LEU A 224 3.51 -3.30 -7.80
CA LEU A 224 2.66 -3.21 -6.61
C LEU A 224 1.21 -2.94 -7.01
N PHE A 225 0.31 -3.79 -6.54
CA PHE A 225 -1.12 -3.64 -6.67
C PHE A 225 -1.76 -3.45 -5.30
N LEU A 226 -2.82 -2.63 -5.25
CA LEU A 226 -3.70 -2.50 -4.09
C LEU A 226 -5.12 -2.88 -4.46
N ARG A 227 -5.84 -3.47 -3.51
CA ARG A 227 -7.29 -3.63 -3.55
C ARG A 227 -7.90 -3.02 -2.30
N ALA A 228 -8.81 -2.09 -2.48
CA ALA A 228 -9.63 -1.54 -1.41
C ALA A 228 -11.05 -2.11 -1.49
N THR A 229 -11.64 -2.45 -0.35
CA THR A 229 -13.05 -2.80 -0.25
C THR A 229 -13.71 -1.85 0.74
N ARG A 230 -14.70 -1.10 0.26
CA ARG A 230 -15.48 -0.15 1.06
C ARG A 230 -16.93 -0.57 1.06
N THR A 231 -17.54 -0.61 2.24
CA THR A 231 -18.98 -0.84 2.38
C THR A 231 -19.58 0.33 3.13
N ILE A 232 -20.57 0.99 2.51
CA ILE A 232 -21.30 2.12 3.08
C ILE A 232 -22.73 1.65 3.36
N SER A 233 -23.25 1.98 4.53
CA SER A 233 -24.60 1.60 4.96
C SER A 233 -25.38 2.79 5.52
N SER A 234 -26.66 2.90 5.15
CA SER A 234 -27.58 3.94 5.64
C SER A 234 -28.74 3.29 6.36
N HIS A 235 -28.77 3.41 7.69
CA HIS A 235 -29.70 2.72 8.60
C HIS A 235 -31.15 3.20 8.48
N ASP A 236 -31.38 4.42 8.03
CA ASP A 236 -32.70 5.04 7.93
C ASP A 236 -33.36 4.88 6.55
N GLY A 237 -32.69 4.19 5.61
CA GLY A 237 -33.12 4.13 4.21
C GLY A 237 -33.13 5.50 3.53
N ASN A 238 -32.52 6.52 4.14
CA ASN A 238 -32.52 7.89 3.65
C ASN A 238 -31.51 8.05 2.53
N HIS A 239 -32.03 7.85 1.32
CA HIS A 239 -31.28 8.03 0.09
C HIS A 239 -30.63 9.42 -0.04
N ARG A 240 -31.16 10.47 0.61
CA ARG A 240 -30.59 11.82 0.51
C ARG A 240 -29.30 11.94 1.31
N SER A 241 -29.27 11.40 2.54
CA SER A 241 -28.05 11.39 3.36
C SER A 241 -26.96 10.56 2.69
N LEU A 242 -27.32 9.39 2.17
CA LEU A 242 -26.39 8.54 1.42
C LEU A 242 -25.87 9.22 0.15
N ARG A 243 -26.74 9.85 -0.65
CA ARG A 243 -26.31 10.59 -1.85
C ARG A 243 -25.43 11.79 -1.49
N ARG A 244 -25.79 12.56 -0.46
CA ARG A 244 -24.98 13.70 0.01
C ARG A 244 -23.59 13.21 0.43
N PHE A 245 -23.52 12.10 1.17
CA PHE A 245 -22.25 11.49 1.58
C PHE A 245 -21.40 11.08 0.38
N LEU A 246 -21.99 10.36 -0.59
CA LEU A 246 -21.27 9.91 -1.78
C LEU A 246 -20.81 11.07 -2.67
N ASN A 247 -21.53 12.19 -2.65
CA ASN A 247 -21.17 13.41 -3.38
C ASN A 247 -20.19 14.31 -2.60
N SER A 248 -19.90 14.01 -1.32
CA SER A 248 -18.98 14.79 -0.53
C SER A 248 -17.53 14.62 -1.03
N PRO A 249 -16.75 15.70 -1.12
CA PRO A 249 -15.33 15.60 -1.42
C PRO A 249 -14.64 14.78 -0.34
N GLY A 250 -13.97 13.70 -0.74
CA GLY A 250 -13.32 12.76 0.18
C GLY A 250 -13.57 11.28 -0.15
N TYR A 251 -14.73 10.97 -0.76
CA TYR A 251 -15.12 9.57 -1.02
C TYR A 251 -14.76 9.09 -2.43
N TRP A 252 -13.60 9.48 -2.92
CA TRP A 252 -13.18 9.16 -4.28
C TRP A 252 -12.46 7.80 -4.33
N TRP A 253 -12.73 7.03 -5.39
CA TRP A 253 -12.05 5.75 -5.67
C TRP A 253 -10.67 5.97 -6.27
N CYS A 254 -10.47 7.09 -6.95
CA CYS A 254 -9.19 7.67 -7.33
C CYS A 254 -9.33 9.19 -7.48
N ASN A 255 -8.23 9.92 -7.63
CA ASN A 255 -8.22 11.38 -7.75
C ASN A 255 -9.09 11.95 -8.89
N PHE A 256 -9.46 11.14 -9.88
CA PHE A 256 -10.25 11.57 -11.04
C PHE A 256 -11.71 11.11 -11.05
N THR A 257 -12.15 10.31 -10.08
CA THR A 257 -13.45 9.62 -10.15
C THR A 257 -14.63 10.43 -9.60
N ILE A 258 -14.49 11.75 -9.43
CA ILE A 258 -15.60 12.64 -9.01
C ILE A 258 -16.85 12.39 -9.89
N LEU A 259 -16.64 12.03 -11.17
CA LEU A 259 -17.66 11.99 -12.22
C LEU A 259 -18.32 10.61 -12.46
N ALA A 260 -17.85 9.51 -11.85
CA ALA A 260 -18.39 8.20 -12.21
C ALA A 260 -19.67 7.81 -11.45
N MET A 261 -19.93 8.46 -10.32
CA MET A 261 -21.19 8.24 -9.59
C MET A 261 -22.38 8.77 -10.38
N ASP A 262 -22.22 9.79 -11.22
CA ASP A 262 -23.25 10.26 -12.16
C ASP A 262 -23.68 9.22 -13.21
N ARG A 263 -22.96 8.09 -13.35
CA ARG A 263 -23.42 6.96 -14.16
C ARG A 263 -24.27 5.96 -13.37
N LEU A 264 -24.02 5.86 -12.05
CA LEU A 264 -24.84 5.06 -11.13
C LEU A 264 -26.12 5.79 -10.75
N PHE A 265 -26.09 7.12 -10.77
CA PHE A 265 -27.27 7.97 -10.67
C PHE A 265 -27.73 8.32 -12.07
N ARG A 266 -28.86 7.79 -12.56
CA ARG A 266 -29.49 8.43 -13.71
C ARG A 266 -29.79 9.88 -13.31
N GLU A 267 -29.09 10.86 -13.90
CA GLU A 267 -29.68 12.19 -13.99
C GLU A 267 -30.98 12.03 -14.78
N PRO A 268 -32.14 12.36 -14.20
CA PRO A 268 -33.35 12.49 -14.99
C PRO A 268 -33.21 13.79 -15.77
N LEU A 269 -32.44 13.79 -16.86
CA LEU A 269 -32.38 14.91 -17.80
C LEU A 269 -33.74 15.19 -18.46
N PHE A 270 -34.73 14.32 -18.22
CA PHE A 270 -36.11 14.52 -18.60
C PHE A 270 -37.07 14.02 -17.52
N ALA A 271 -38.08 14.86 -17.27
CA ALA A 271 -39.43 14.54 -16.81
C ALA A 271 -39.83 15.00 -15.39
N ASP A 272 -40.81 15.90 -15.42
CA ASP A 272 -41.91 16.16 -14.49
C ASP A 272 -42.64 14.92 -13.91
N ARG A 273 -41.91 13.86 -13.52
CA ARG A 273 -42.46 12.67 -12.84
C ARG A 273 -41.88 12.51 -11.42
N PRO A 274 -42.72 12.14 -10.43
CA PRO A 274 -42.33 11.98 -9.02
C PRO A 274 -41.38 10.78 -8.81
N PRO A 275 -40.80 10.60 -7.61
CA PRO A 275 -39.39 10.28 -7.42
C PRO A 275 -39.09 8.84 -7.82
N PHE A 276 -38.28 8.66 -8.86
CA PHE A 276 -37.59 7.40 -9.04
C PHE A 276 -36.68 7.14 -7.83
N PRO A 277 -36.56 5.87 -7.36
CA PRO A 277 -35.61 5.55 -6.31
C PRO A 277 -34.22 5.97 -6.77
N LEU A 278 -33.53 6.79 -5.94
CA LEU A 278 -32.20 7.32 -6.28
C LEU A 278 -31.14 6.21 -6.42
N PHE A 279 -31.42 5.02 -5.88
CA PHE A 279 -30.59 3.84 -5.98
C PHE A 279 -31.39 2.70 -6.60
N PHE A 280 -30.74 1.92 -7.45
CA PHE A 280 -31.25 0.65 -7.92
C PHE A 280 -30.30 -0.45 -7.46
N GLU A 281 -30.86 -1.61 -7.14
CA GLU A 281 -30.03 -2.77 -6.82
C GLU A 281 -29.20 -3.17 -8.03
N CYS A 282 -27.92 -3.39 -7.80
CA CYS A 282 -27.00 -3.83 -8.81
C CYS A 282 -25.91 -4.69 -8.20
N ARG A 283 -25.30 -5.55 -9.00
CA ARG A 283 -24.24 -6.45 -8.55
C ARG A 283 -23.08 -6.40 -9.51
N ASP A 284 -21.88 -6.20 -8.96
CA ASP A 284 -20.62 -6.21 -9.69
C ASP A 284 -20.62 -5.33 -10.94
N VAL A 285 -21.25 -4.15 -10.87
CA VAL A 285 -21.23 -3.18 -11.97
C VAL A 285 -19.80 -2.69 -12.15
N ARG A 286 -19.18 -3.07 -13.27
CA ARG A 286 -17.80 -2.73 -13.60
C ARG A 286 -17.70 -1.28 -14.04
N CYS A 287 -16.70 -0.60 -13.50
CA CYS A 287 -16.28 0.73 -13.91
C CYS A 287 -14.74 0.81 -13.95
N SER A 288 -14.21 1.77 -14.69
CA SER A 288 -12.77 2.03 -14.77
C SER A 288 -12.48 3.52 -14.90
N CYS A 289 -11.31 3.91 -14.40
CA CYS A 289 -10.82 5.27 -14.55
C CYS A 289 -10.21 5.43 -15.94
N ARG A 290 -10.45 6.57 -16.59
CA ARG A 290 -9.84 6.90 -17.88
C ARG A 290 -8.44 7.52 -17.76
N TRP A 291 -8.03 7.86 -16.54
CA TRP A 291 -6.81 8.63 -16.29
C TRP A 291 -5.77 7.89 -15.46
N CYS A 292 -6.15 6.85 -14.73
CA CYS A 292 -5.23 6.05 -13.95
C CYS A 292 -5.58 4.58 -14.08
N PRO A 293 -4.65 3.65 -13.80
CA PRO A 293 -4.88 2.22 -13.87
C PRO A 293 -5.65 1.76 -12.63
N THR A 294 -6.88 2.26 -12.50
CA THR A 294 -7.82 1.93 -11.43
C THR A 294 -9.11 1.39 -12.05
N GLU A 295 -9.52 0.23 -11.58
CA GLU A 295 -10.81 -0.38 -11.90
C GLU A 295 -11.61 -0.59 -10.61
N TRP A 296 -12.92 -0.52 -10.67
CA TRP A 296 -13.75 -0.83 -9.52
C TRP A 296 -15.08 -1.47 -9.89
N TYR A 297 -15.67 -2.11 -8.90
CA TYR A 297 -16.93 -2.80 -8.99
C TYR A 297 -17.85 -2.28 -7.91
N THR A 298 -19.09 -2.00 -8.30
CA THR A 298 -20.10 -1.50 -7.38
C THR A 298 -21.23 -2.51 -7.27
N THR A 299 -21.58 -2.82 -6.02
CA THR A 299 -22.74 -3.63 -5.65
C THR A 299 -23.61 -2.79 -4.73
N ILE A 300 -24.88 -2.65 -5.08
CA ILE A 300 -25.89 -1.91 -4.31
C ILE A 300 -26.99 -2.90 -3.96
N GLU A 301 -27.28 -3.04 -2.67
CA GLU A 301 -28.28 -3.99 -2.17
C GLU A 301 -29.20 -3.32 -1.14
N TRP A 302 -30.48 -3.66 -1.17
CA TRP A 302 -31.44 -3.34 -0.12
C TRP A 302 -31.67 -4.57 0.74
N LYS A 303 -31.08 -4.59 1.95
CA LYS A 303 -31.15 -5.77 2.84
C LYS A 303 -31.33 -5.38 4.29
N GLU A 304 -31.73 -6.34 5.11
CA GLU A 304 -31.91 -6.18 6.56
C GLU A 304 -30.56 -5.84 7.22
N SER A 305 -30.56 -4.83 8.09
CA SER A 305 -29.34 -4.32 8.74
C SER A 305 -28.86 -5.31 9.82
N PRO A 306 -27.61 -5.81 9.74
CA PRO A 306 -27.03 -6.73 10.71
C PRO A 306 -26.66 -5.96 11.97
N GLY A 307 -27.65 -5.71 12.81
CA GLY A 307 -27.44 -4.91 14.03
C GLY A 307 -28.59 -3.98 14.35
N GLY A 308 -29.81 -4.24 13.87
CA GLY A 308 -31.02 -3.66 14.43
C GLY A 308 -30.97 -3.81 15.95
N SER A 309 -30.54 -2.74 16.62
CA SER A 309 -30.27 -2.71 18.04
C SER A 309 -31.52 -3.23 18.72
N GLN A 310 -31.40 -4.34 19.44
CA GLN A 310 -32.31 -4.63 20.54
C GLN A 310 -32.13 -3.45 21.50
N SER A 311 -32.80 -2.34 21.23
CA SER A 311 -32.95 -1.26 22.18
C SER A 311 -33.57 -1.93 23.40
N ARG A 312 -32.76 -2.20 24.42
CA ARG A 312 -33.12 -2.85 25.69
C ARG A 312 -34.03 -1.94 26.54
N GLY A 313 -34.94 -1.22 25.90
CA GLY A 313 -36.09 -0.63 26.54
C GLY A 313 -37.07 -1.76 26.85
N PRO A 314 -37.55 -1.91 28.09
CA PRO A 314 -38.60 -2.84 28.44
C PRO A 314 -39.93 -2.34 27.86
N SER A 315 -40.14 -2.56 26.56
CA SER A 315 -41.39 -2.27 25.87
C SER A 315 -42.29 -3.50 25.97
N SER A 316 -43.25 -3.45 26.88
CA SER A 316 -44.19 -4.52 27.23
C SER A 316 -45.34 -4.75 26.22
N SER A 317 -45.10 -4.53 24.93
CA SER A 317 -46.11 -4.75 23.88
C SER A 317 -45.53 -5.56 22.73
N SER A 318 -46.15 -6.70 22.46
CA SER A 318 -45.80 -7.78 21.53
C SER A 318 -45.86 -7.40 20.03
N GLU A 319 -45.46 -6.19 19.67
CA GLU A 319 -45.41 -5.74 18.29
C GLU A 319 -44.10 -6.23 17.66
N LYS A 320 -44.20 -7.21 16.77
CA LYS A 320 -43.07 -7.77 16.01
C LYS A 320 -42.29 -6.60 15.40
N GLN A 321 -41.11 -6.30 15.94
CA GLN A 321 -40.19 -5.34 15.35
C GLN A 321 -39.89 -5.81 13.92
N LYS A 322 -40.45 -5.08 12.95
CA LYS A 322 -40.20 -5.30 11.53
C LYS A 322 -38.71 -5.00 11.31
N GLY A 323 -37.97 -5.97 10.77
CA GLY A 323 -36.54 -5.82 10.50
C GLY A 323 -36.23 -4.49 9.81
N GLN A 324 -35.23 -3.78 10.32
CA GLN A 324 -34.81 -2.50 9.75
C GLN A 324 -34.01 -2.78 8.48
N PHE A 325 -34.53 -2.37 7.33
CA PHE A 325 -33.82 -2.49 6.05
C PHE A 325 -32.98 -1.25 5.78
N ALA A 326 -31.82 -1.45 5.16
CA ALA A 326 -30.85 -0.42 4.85
C ALA A 326 -30.28 -0.62 3.44
N TRP A 327 -29.82 0.48 2.84
CA TRP A 327 -29.02 0.43 1.62
C TRP A 327 -27.59 0.09 1.99
N PHE A 328 -27.00 -0.89 1.29
CA PHE A 328 -25.59 -1.24 1.35
C PHE A 328 -24.95 -0.99 0.00
N ILE A 329 -23.91 -0.16 -0.02
CA ILE A 329 -23.12 0.11 -1.21
C ILE A 329 -21.73 -0.42 -0.96
N THR A 330 -21.37 -1.50 -1.63
CA THR A 330 -20.04 -2.07 -1.59
C THR A 330 -19.29 -1.69 -2.86
N VAL A 331 -18.13 -1.07 -2.69
CA VAL A 331 -17.20 -0.74 -3.77
C VAL A 331 -15.90 -1.49 -3.55
N VAL A 332 -15.52 -2.30 -4.54
CA VAL A 332 -14.22 -2.99 -4.57
C VAL A 332 -13.38 -2.36 -5.67
N SER A 333 -12.35 -1.62 -5.30
CA SER A 333 -11.43 -0.97 -6.23
C SER A 333 -10.07 -1.68 -6.27
N TYR A 334 -9.46 -1.68 -7.44
CA TYR A 334 -8.16 -2.28 -7.74
C TYR A 334 -7.27 -1.21 -8.36
N HIS A 335 -6.04 -1.08 -7.86
CA HIS A 335 -5.09 -0.04 -8.25
C HIS A 335 -3.76 -0.68 -8.60
N ARG A 336 -3.18 -0.34 -9.76
CA ARG A 336 -1.84 -0.77 -10.18
C ARG A 336 -0.86 0.37 -9.97
N LEU A 337 -0.06 0.33 -8.90
CA LEU A 337 0.87 1.41 -8.54
C LEU A 337 2.19 1.38 -9.32
N GLY A 338 2.42 0.33 -10.10
CA GLY A 338 3.62 0.15 -10.93
C GLY A 338 4.80 -0.39 -10.13
N THR A 339 6.01 -0.11 -10.60
CA THR A 339 7.23 -0.67 -10.02
C THR A 339 7.64 -0.01 -8.70
N CYS A 340 7.08 1.17 -8.42
CA CYS A 340 7.42 2.06 -7.30
C CYS A 340 8.93 2.37 -7.19
N ARG A 341 9.71 2.17 -8.26
CA ARG A 341 11.15 2.52 -8.31
C ARG A 341 11.38 4.00 -8.54
N SER A 342 10.35 4.71 -9.01
CA SER A 342 10.35 6.15 -9.20
C SER A 342 9.00 6.76 -8.82
N PHE A 343 8.97 7.88 -8.11
CA PHE A 343 7.72 8.65 -7.90
C PHE A 343 7.22 9.28 -9.20
N ARG A 344 8.08 9.34 -10.23
CA ARG A 344 7.74 9.72 -11.60
C ARG A 344 7.30 8.52 -12.45
N ASP A 345 7.28 7.31 -11.91
CA ASP A 345 6.58 6.18 -12.54
C ASP A 345 5.16 6.65 -12.82
N TRP A 346 4.74 6.55 -14.07
CA TRP A 346 3.47 7.13 -14.50
C TRP A 346 2.31 6.53 -13.72
N ASN A 347 2.34 5.23 -13.38
CA ASN A 347 1.31 4.57 -12.58
C ASN A 347 1.17 5.26 -11.23
N TRP A 348 2.30 5.51 -10.57
CA TRP A 348 2.35 6.19 -9.28
C TRP A 348 1.89 7.64 -9.42
N ALA A 349 2.52 8.39 -10.33
CA ALA A 349 2.33 9.83 -10.48
C ALA A 349 0.85 10.19 -10.67
N VAL A 350 0.15 9.54 -11.62
CA VAL A 350 -1.27 9.84 -11.91
C VAL A 350 -2.19 9.52 -10.74
N MET A 351 -1.78 8.68 -9.80
CA MET A 351 -2.58 8.32 -8.64
C MET A 351 -2.31 9.15 -7.39
N THR A 352 -1.35 10.07 -7.45
CA THR A 352 -1.02 10.96 -6.34
C THR A 352 -1.51 12.39 -6.60
N ASP A 353 -1.61 13.18 -5.53
CA ASP A 353 -1.98 14.60 -5.63
C ASP A 353 -0.91 15.45 -6.34
N ALA A 354 0.28 14.90 -6.63
CA ALA A 354 1.37 15.62 -7.27
C ALA A 354 1.10 16.02 -8.74
N MET A 355 0.11 15.41 -9.40
CA MET A 355 -0.30 15.80 -10.76
C MET A 355 -1.39 16.88 -10.82
N ALA A 356 -1.74 17.52 -9.69
CA ALA A 356 -2.84 18.47 -9.64
C ALA A 356 -2.70 19.73 -10.53
N PRO A 357 -1.57 20.01 -11.22
CA PRO A 357 -1.64 20.89 -12.40
C PRO A 357 -0.69 20.59 -13.58
N PHE A 358 0.19 19.58 -13.52
CA PHE A 358 1.16 19.36 -14.60
C PHE A 358 0.51 18.60 -15.78
N HIS A 359 0.05 19.37 -16.76
CA HIS A 359 -0.13 19.00 -18.17
C HIS A 359 -0.81 17.63 -18.42
N LEU A 360 -2.10 17.54 -18.11
CA LEU A 360 -2.99 16.61 -18.83
C LEU A 360 -2.93 16.86 -20.35
N ASP A 361 -2.52 18.06 -20.78
CA ASP A 361 -2.31 18.41 -22.19
C ASP A 361 -1.02 17.83 -22.81
N ASP A 362 0.03 17.54 -22.02
CA ASP A 362 1.28 16.97 -22.56
C ASP A 362 1.22 15.44 -22.68
N MET A 363 0.43 14.79 -21.83
CA MET A 363 0.07 13.39 -22.05
C MET A 363 -0.98 13.33 -23.15
N ARG A 364 -0.53 13.16 -24.40
CA ARG A 364 -1.42 12.88 -25.54
C ARG A 364 -2.47 11.87 -25.13
N ALA A 365 -3.72 12.33 -24.95
CA ALA A 365 -4.79 11.54 -24.35
C ALA A 365 -5.00 10.18 -25.04
N ALA A 366 -4.69 10.09 -26.34
CA ALA A 366 -4.72 8.84 -27.11
C ALA A 366 -3.65 7.82 -26.68
N GLU A 367 -2.40 8.24 -26.49
CA GLU A 367 -1.31 7.36 -26.01
C GLU A 367 -1.59 6.92 -24.57
N HIS A 368 -2.21 7.78 -23.77
CA HIS A 368 -2.61 7.48 -22.40
C HIS A 368 -3.74 6.44 -22.33
N GLU A 369 -4.78 6.63 -23.13
CA GLU A 369 -5.90 5.68 -23.20
C GLU A 369 -5.46 4.34 -23.80
N GLU A 370 -4.58 4.35 -24.80
CA GLU A 370 -4.00 3.13 -25.37
C GLU A 370 -3.13 2.40 -24.35
N ARG A 371 -2.32 3.11 -23.55
CA ARG A 371 -1.59 2.51 -22.43
C ARG A 371 -2.55 1.89 -21.43
N ILE A 372 -3.59 2.58 -20.99
CA ILE A 372 -4.57 2.03 -20.04
C ILE A 372 -5.25 0.78 -20.62
N ARG A 373 -5.64 0.80 -21.89
CA ARG A 373 -6.22 -0.38 -22.56
C ARG A 373 -5.23 -1.54 -22.69
N ALA A 374 -3.96 -1.24 -22.99
CA ALA A 374 -2.90 -2.23 -23.17
C ALA A 374 -2.52 -2.95 -21.87
N LEU A 375 -2.73 -2.34 -20.71
CA LEU A 375 -2.42 -2.94 -19.41
C LEU A 375 -3.36 -4.09 -19.01
N GLY A 376 -4.41 -4.33 -19.80
CA GLY A 376 -5.45 -5.29 -19.48
C GLY A 376 -6.29 -4.86 -18.27
N SER A 377 -7.19 -5.74 -17.83
CA SER A 377 -7.97 -5.49 -16.62
C SER A 377 -7.10 -5.70 -15.39
N VAL A 378 -6.87 -4.65 -14.61
CA VAL A 378 -6.18 -4.68 -13.32
C VAL A 378 -6.79 -5.75 -12.40
N ARG A 379 -8.13 -5.91 -12.41
CA ARG A 379 -8.81 -6.97 -11.66
C ARG A 379 -8.49 -8.36 -12.16
N ASP A 380 -8.46 -8.58 -13.48
CA ASP A 380 -8.25 -9.92 -14.02
C ASP A 380 -6.82 -10.40 -13.69
N ILE A 381 -5.83 -9.50 -13.76
CA ILE A 381 -4.46 -9.76 -13.28
C ILE A 381 -4.46 -10.12 -11.80
N TRP A 382 -5.13 -9.31 -10.97
CA TRP A 382 -5.25 -9.57 -9.53
C TRP A 382 -5.88 -10.94 -9.24
N ARG A 383 -6.97 -11.29 -9.94
CA ARG A 383 -7.69 -12.55 -9.75
C ARG A 383 -6.88 -13.75 -10.20
N ALA A 384 -6.17 -13.64 -11.32
CA ALA A 384 -5.26 -14.68 -11.79
C ALA A 384 -4.18 -14.97 -10.74
N ALA A 385 -3.58 -13.92 -10.15
CA ALA A 385 -2.61 -14.08 -9.08
C ALA A 385 -3.20 -14.76 -7.83
N VAL A 386 -4.42 -14.38 -7.39
CA VAL A 386 -5.11 -15.05 -6.27
C VAL A 386 -5.40 -16.53 -6.58
N ALA A 387 -5.83 -16.84 -7.80
CA ALA A 387 -6.11 -18.21 -8.19
C ALA A 387 -4.83 -19.07 -8.22
N ALA A 388 -3.71 -18.50 -8.67
CA ALA A 388 -2.42 -19.18 -8.71
C ALA A 388 -1.85 -19.50 -7.32
N GLU A 389 -2.12 -18.66 -6.31
CA GLU A 389 -1.70 -18.92 -4.92
C GLU A 389 -2.54 -20.00 -4.21
N SER A 390 -3.72 -20.32 -4.75
CA SER A 390 -4.64 -21.31 -4.16
C SER A 390 -4.40 -22.74 -4.66
N GLN A 391 -3.49 -22.92 -5.63
CA GLN A 391 -3.07 -24.20 -6.19
C GLN A 391 -1.78 -24.65 -5.51
#